data_AF-A0A2N2ZCD5-F1
#
_entry.id   AF-A0A2N2ZCD5-F1
#
_cell.length_a   1.000
_cell.length_b   1.000
_cell.length_c   1.000
_cell.angle_alpha   90.00
_cell.angle_beta   90.00
_cell.angle_gamma   90.00
#
_symmetry.space_group_name_H-M   'P 1'
#
loop_
_entity.id
_entity.type
_entity.pdbx_description
1 polymer ?
#
loop_
_entity_poly.entity_id
_entity_poly.type
_entity_poly.pdbx_seq_one_letter_code
_entity_poly.pdbx_strand_id
1 'polypeptide(L)' 'MSRITETVKHLIILNVIFYIGSQIVGPPAYELFALYFPKNEHFHFWQLVSHMFMHDSQSIMHILFNMLGLWMFGSP' A
#
# COMPACT_ATOMS: atom_id res chain seq x y z
N MET A 1 -11.07 -21.24 14.53
CA MET A 1 -10.77 -20.31 13.41
C MET A 1 -9.53 -19.54 13.80
N SER A 2 -8.44 -19.64 13.04
CA SER A 2 -7.26 -18.81 13.29
C SER A 2 -7.70 -17.34 13.28
N ARG A 3 -7.42 -16.62 14.36
CA ARG A 3 -7.78 -15.20 14.47
C ARG A 3 -6.68 -14.42 13.75
N ILE A 4 -7.07 -13.59 12.78
CA ILE A 4 -6.16 -12.60 12.19
C ILE A 4 -5.58 -11.76 13.33
N THR A 5 -4.26 -11.56 13.33
CA THR A 5 -3.63 -10.69 14.32
C THR A 5 -4.11 -9.25 14.15
N GLU A 6 -4.17 -8.50 15.25
CA GLU A 6 -4.54 -7.08 15.15
C GLU A 6 -3.60 -6.33 14.19
N THR A 7 -2.31 -6.66 14.16
CA THR A 7 -1.34 -6.07 13.22
C THR A 7 -1.72 -6.30 11.77
N VAL A 8 -2.04 -7.54 11.36
CA VAL A 8 -2.45 -7.83 9.98
C VAL A 8 -3.72 -7.08 9.61
N LYS A 9 -4.68 -6.99 10.53
CA LYS A 9 -5.91 -6.23 10.31
C LYS A 9 -5.62 -4.75 10.03
N HIS A 10 -4.74 -4.13 10.82
CA HIS A 10 -4.34 -2.73 10.60
C HIS A 10 -3.61 -2.54 9.27
N LEU A 11 -2.72 -3.47 8.91
CA LEU A 11 -2.03 -3.42 7.62
C LEU A 11 -3.01 -3.50 6.46
N ILE A 12 -4.02 -4.39 6.51
CA ILE A 12 -5.06 -4.46 5.48
C ILE A 12 -5.84 -3.14 5.39
N ILE A 13 -6.26 -2.59 6.53
CA ILE A 13 -7.00 -1.33 6.58
C ILE A 13 -6.18 -0.19 5.96
N LEU A 14 -4.90 -0.07 6.31
CA LEU A 14 -4.02 0.96 5.77
C LEU A 14 -3.86 0.82 4.25
N ASN A 15 -3.64 -0.39 3.74
CA ASN A 15 -3.52 -0.62 2.30
C ASN A 15 -4.79 -0.22 1.53
N VAL A 16 -5.98 -0.52 2.08
CA VAL A 16 -7.25 -0.11 1.49
C VAL A 16 -7.42 1.41 1.52
N ILE A 17 -7.06 2.07 2.62
CA ILE A 17 -7.12 3.53 2.74
C ILE A 17 -6.18 4.20 1.72
N PHE A 18 -4.93 3.72 1.62
CA PHE A 18 -3.97 4.26 0.66
C PHE A 18 -4.42 4.08 -0.78
N TYR A 19 -4.99 2.91 -1.12
CA TYR A 19 -5.53 2.65 -2.45
C TYR A 19 -6.71 3.54 -2.79
N ILE A 20 -7.72 3.65 -1.92
CA ILE A 20 -8.87 4.54 -2.19
C ILE A 20 -8.43 6.00 -2.21
N GLY A 21 -7.55 6.40 -1.28
CA GLY A 21 -7.00 7.74 -1.22
C GLY A 21 -6.23 8.13 -2.48
N SER A 22 -5.41 7.23 -3.03
CA SER A 22 -4.66 7.51 -4.26
C SER A 22 -5.56 7.60 -5.50
N GLN A 23 -6.69 6.89 -5.53
CA GLN A 23 -7.70 7.03 -6.60
C GLN A 23 -8.40 8.38 -6.55
N ILE A 24 -8.71 8.88 -5.35
CA ILE A 24 -9.39 10.18 -5.17
C ILE A 24 -8.43 11.33 -5.48
N VAL A 25 -7.19 11.27 -4.99
CA VAL A 25 -6.19 12.34 -5.16
C VAL A 25 -5.58 12.32 -6.56
N GLY A 26 -5.41 11.14 -7.15
CA GLY A 26 -4.84 10.98 -8.49
C GLY A 26 -3.30 11.13 -8.51
N PRO A 27 -2.71 11.66 -9.59
CA PRO A 27 -1.26 11.71 -9.80
C PRO A 27 -0.42 12.27 -8.62
N PRO A 28 -0.85 13.32 -7.90
CA PRO A 28 -0.08 13.85 -6.77
C PRO A 28 0.16 12.84 -5.64
N ALA A 29 -0.76 11.90 -5.41
CA ALA A 29 -0.56 10.85 -4.40
C ALA A 29 0.59 9.91 -4.79
N TYR A 30 0.72 9.60 -6.08
CA TYR A 30 1.80 8.77 -6.58
C TYR A 30 3.14 9.50 -6.52
N GLU A 31 3.18 10.79 -6.83
CA GLU A 31 4.39 11.61 -6.71
C GLU A 31 4.89 11.69 -5.26
N LEU A 32 3.99 11.86 -4.30
CA LEU A 32 4.35 12.01 -2.90
C LEU A 32 4.72 10.69 -2.22
N PHE A 33 4.05 9.58 -2.57
CA PHE A 33 4.13 8.34 -1.79
C PHE A 33 4.76 7.15 -2.52
N ALA A 34 4.86 7.16 -3.86
CA ALA A 34 5.59 6.10 -4.58
C ALA A 34 7.10 6.28 -4.43
N LEU A 35 7.85 5.17 -4.52
CA LEU A 35 9.29 5.21 -4.35
C LEU A 35 9.98 5.71 -5.61
N TYR A 36 10.61 6.88 -5.51
CA TYR A 36 11.53 7.36 -6.53
C TYR A 36 12.95 6.86 -6.25
N PHE A 37 13.77 6.85 -7.31
CA PHE A 37 15.20 6.60 -7.16
C PHE A 37 15.83 7.73 -6.31
N PRO A 38 16.74 7.45 -5.36
CA PRO A 38 17.25 8.47 -4.42
C PRO A 38 17.89 9.72 -5.03
N LYS A 39 18.30 9.68 -6.30
CA LYS A 39 18.84 10.85 -7.03
C LYS A 39 17.79 11.65 -7.81
N ASN A 40 16.51 11.26 -7.74
CA ASN A 40 15.42 11.96 -8.40
C ASN A 40 14.98 13.18 -7.55
N GLU A 41 14.57 14.26 -8.21
CA GLU A 41 14.14 15.50 -7.55
C GLU A 41 12.85 15.32 -6.72
N HIS A 42 12.01 14.35 -7.08
CA HIS A 42 10.79 13.98 -6.35
C HIS A 42 11.03 12.93 -5.26
N PHE A 43 12.29 12.58 -4.97
CA PHE A 43 12.58 11.62 -3.91
C PHE A 43 12.39 12.24 -2.52
N HIS A 44 11.68 11.51 -1.67
CA HIS A 44 11.49 11.87 -0.28
C HIS A 44 11.74 10.68 0.65
N PHE A 45 12.29 10.93 1.84
CA PHE A 45 12.73 9.85 2.74
C PHE A 45 11.58 8.95 3.22
N TRP A 46 10.36 9.49 3.35
CA TRP A 46 9.19 8.72 3.78
C TRP A 46 8.72 7.71 2.72
N GLN A 47 9.13 7.88 1.46
CA GLN A 47 8.79 6.96 0.37
C GLN A 47 9.29 5.54 0.64
N LEU A 48 10.37 5.37 1.41
CA LEU A 48 10.88 4.06 1.83
C LEU A 48 9.85 3.23 2.61
N VAL A 49 8.89 3.87 3.27
CA VAL A 49 7.81 3.19 3.98
C VAL A 49 6.48 3.33 3.23
N SER A 50 6.15 4.54 2.76
CA SER A 50 4.84 4.78 2.14
C SER A 50 4.64 3.98 0.85
N HIS A 51 5.70 3.71 0.09
CA HIS A 51 5.59 2.95 -1.15
C HIS A 51 5.06 1.53 -0.94
N MET A 52 5.26 0.95 0.25
CA MET A 52 4.76 -0.38 0.61
C MET A 52 3.23 -0.45 0.62
N PHE A 53 2.55 0.69 0.76
CA PHE A 53 1.09 0.79 0.76
C PHE A 53 0.53 1.27 -0.58
N MET A 54 1.39 1.71 -1.51
CA MET A 54 0.97 2.17 -2.83
C MET A 54 0.64 0.98 -3.71
N HIS A 55 -0.50 1.07 -4.41
CA HIS A 55 -1.00 0.04 -5.30
C HIS A 55 -1.31 0.63 -6.67
N ASP A 56 -1.21 -0.21 -7.70
CA ASP A 56 -1.52 0.17 -9.07
C ASP A 56 -2.98 0.63 -9.17
N SER A 57 -3.19 1.83 -9.71
CA SER A 57 -4.53 2.40 -9.83
C SER A 57 -5.39 1.71 -10.88
N GLN A 58 -4.76 1.02 -11.84
CA GLN A 58 -5.45 0.44 -12.99
C GLN A 58 -5.90 -1.01 -12.72
N SER A 59 -5.38 -1.65 -11.68
CA SER A 59 -5.61 -3.06 -11.39
C SER A 59 -6.09 -3.30 -9.97
N ILE A 60 -7.40 -3.46 -9.81
CA ILE A 60 -8.03 -3.91 -8.56
C ILE A 60 -7.50 -5.29 -8.14
N MET A 61 -7.14 -6.14 -9.11
CA MET A 61 -6.60 -7.47 -8.82
C MET A 61 -5.27 -7.40 -8.07
N HIS A 62 -4.44 -6.37 -8.31
CA HIS A 62 -3.17 -6.21 -7.65
C HIS A 62 -3.36 -6.06 -6.12
N ILE A 63 -4.21 -5.13 -5.69
CA ILE A 63 -4.49 -4.98 -4.25
C ILE A 63 -5.21 -6.21 -3.69
N LEU A 64 -6.13 -6.82 -4.43
CA LEU A 64 -6.86 -7.99 -3.96
C LEU A 64 -5.93 -9.16 -3.62
N PHE A 65 -4.98 -9.49 -4.50
CA PHE A 65 -4.06 -10.59 -4.26
C PHE A 65 -3.03 -10.28 -3.16
N ASN A 66 -2.58 -9.02 -3.03
CA ASN A 66 -1.73 -8.63 -1.91
C ASN A 66 -2.46 -8.77 -0.57
N MET A 67 -3.72 -8.34 -0.48
CA MET A 67 -4.50 -8.46 0.75
C MET A 67 -4.84 -9.92 1.06
N LEU A 68 -5.10 -10.75 0.04
CA LEU A 68 -5.27 -12.20 0.19
C LEU A 68 -3.98 -12.84 0.73
N GLY A 69 -2.82 -12.52 0.15
CA GLY A 69 -1.53 -13.02 0.61
C GLY A 69 -1.23 -12.60 2.05
N LEU A 70 -1.48 -11.34 2.39
CA LEU A 70 -1.29 -10.83 3.75
C LEU A 70 -2.22 -11.52 4.76
N TRP A 71 -3.46 -11.81 4.37
CA TRP A 71 -4.40 -12.58 5.19
C TRP A 71 -3.96 -14.03 5.39
N MET A 72 -3.54 -14.70 4.31
CA MET A 72 -3.11 -16.10 4.30
C MET A 72 -1.79 -16.34 5.05
N PHE A 73 -0.82 -15.44 4.91
CA PHE A 73 0.55 -15.63 5.41
C PHE A 73 0.91 -14.73 6.59
N GLY A 74 0.11 -13.70 6.89
CA GLY A 74 0.36 -12.81 8.02
C GLY A 74 -0.18 -13.32 9.35
N SER A 75 -1.05 -14.33 9.33
CA SER A 75 -1.55 -14.98 10.53
C SER A 75 -0.68 -16.22 10.83
N PRO A 76 -0.22 -16.43 12.09
CA PRO A 76 0.63 -17.56 12.43
C PRO A 76 -0.07 -18.92 12.28
#